data_AF-A0A0N4U0B5-F1
#
_entry.id   AF-A0A0N4U0B5-F1
#
_cell.length_a   1.000
_cell.length_b   1.000
_cell.length_c   1.000
_cell.angle_alpha   90.00
_cell.angle_beta   90.00
_cell.angle_gamma   90.00
#
_symmetry.space_group_name_H-M   'P 1'
#
loop_
_entity.id
_entity.type
_entity.pdbx_description
1 polymer ?
#
loop_
_entity_poly.entity_id
_entity_poly.type
_entity_poly.pdbx_seq_one_letter_code
_entity_poly.pdbx_strand_id
1 'polypeptide(L)' 'MSEGGRIVLCGQIAVYNTDLPNPPPLPEKTAQIIAERKIKREKFIVLQYKDDIDTSVAQLSAWLQEKKLKVCHCSLYG' A
#
# COMPACT_ATOMS: atom_id res chain seq x y z
N MET A 1 -9.91 13.62 2.53
CA MET A 1 -10.27 12.20 2.70
C MET A 1 -11.76 12.11 2.97
N SER A 2 -12.47 11.23 2.28
CA SER A 2 -13.91 11.07 2.47
C SER A 2 -14.23 10.48 3.85
N GLU A 3 -15.42 10.76 4.35
CA GLU A 3 -15.94 10.16 5.59
C GLU A 3 -16.03 8.63 5.43
N GLY A 4 -15.63 7.88 6.46
CA GLY A 4 -15.56 6.42 6.44
C GLY A 4 -14.47 5.83 5.54
N GLY A 5 -13.56 6.65 5.02
CA GLY A 5 -12.49 6.21 4.11
C GLY A 5 -11.53 5.19 4.74
N ARG A 6 -10.84 4.44 3.88
CA ARG A 6 -9.80 3.49 4.29
C ARG A 6 -8.47 3.85 3.66
N ILE A 7 -7.40 3.77 4.44
CA ILE A 7 -6.03 3.94 3.97
C ILE A 7 -5.29 2.64 4.22
N VAL A 8 -4.71 2.09 3.16
CA VAL A 8 -3.81 0.96 3.24
C VAL A 8 -2.37 1.48 3.27
N LEU A 9 -1.65 1.17 4.35
CA LEU A 9 -0.25 1.55 4.54
C LEU A 9 0.65 0.41 4.06
N CYS A 10 1.13 0.51 2.83
CA CYS A 10 2.05 -0.48 2.23
C CYS A 10 3.53 -0.20 2.55
N GLY A 11 3.85 1.04 2.91
CA GLY A 11 5.21 1.47 3.17
C GLY A 11 5.31 2.99 3.23
N GLN A 12 6.47 3.48 3.64
CA GLN A 12 6.74 4.91 3.77
C GLN A 12 8.16 5.21 3.28
N ILE A 13 8.33 5.17 1.95
CA ILE A 13 9.65 5.28 1.31
C ILE A 13 10.39 6.56 1.73
N ALA A 14 9.65 7.66 1.94
CA ALA A 14 10.21 8.94 2.35
C ALA A 14 10.97 8.92 3.69
N VAL A 15 10.74 7.91 4.56
CA VAL A 15 11.39 7.82 5.87
C VAL A 15 12.41 6.68 5.96
N TYR A 16 12.68 5.95 4.88
CA TYR A 16 13.62 4.81 4.92
C TYR A 16 15.05 5.23 5.30
N ASN A 17 15.47 6.43 4.94
CA ASN A 17 16.81 6.95 5.25
C ASN A 17 16.83 7.80 6.52
N THR A 18 15.86 7.61 7.42
CA THR A 18 15.72 8.39 8.66
C THR A 18 15.58 7.47 9.85
N ASP A 19 16.00 7.92 11.03
CA ASP A 19 15.89 7.17 12.28
C ASP A 19 14.51 7.29 12.96
N LEU A 20 13.47 7.66 12.20
CA LEU A 20 12.13 7.83 12.74
C LEU A 20 11.48 6.46 13.04
N PRO A 21 10.67 6.36 14.11
CA PRO A 21 9.91 5.15 14.38
C PRO A 21 8.90 4.87 13.26
N ASN A 22 8.67 3.59 12.95
CA ASN A 22 7.74 3.16 11.90
C ASN A 22 6.46 2.54 12.51
N PRO A 23 5.26 3.13 12.33
CA PRO A 23 4.98 4.32 11.51
C PRO A 23 5.30 5.60 12.29
N PRO A 24 5.69 6.69 11.61
CA PRO A 24 5.98 7.96 12.24
C PRO A 24 4.71 8.51 12.90
N PRO A 25 4.86 9.24 14.01
CA PRO A 25 3.74 9.87 14.68
C PRO A 25 3.02 10.82 13.73
N LEU A 26 1.68 10.84 13.84
CA LEU A 26 0.87 11.72 13.01
C LEU A 26 0.82 13.11 13.61
N PRO A 27 0.85 14.16 12.77
CA PRO A 27 0.51 15.51 13.23
C PRO A 27 -0.88 15.52 13.87
N GLU A 28 -1.04 16.28 14.95
CA GLU A 28 -2.27 16.32 15.74
C GLU A 28 -3.52 16.65 14.89
N LYS A 29 -3.40 17.65 14.01
CA LYS A 29 -4.46 18.02 13.06
C LYS A 29 -4.88 16.85 12.16
N THR A 30 -3.92 16.02 11.74
CA THR A 30 -4.21 14.83 10.92
C THR A 30 -4.91 13.75 11.74
N ALA A 31 -4.52 13.56 13.00
CA ALA A 31 -5.18 12.62 13.91
C ALA A 31 -6.64 13.03 14.19
N GLN A 32 -6.91 14.33 14.39
CA GLN A 32 -8.26 14.87 14.55
C GLN A 32 -9.13 14.58 13.33
N ILE A 33 -8.62 14.86 12.11
CA ILE A 33 -9.35 14.58 10.86
C ILE A 33 -9.65 13.08 10.72
N ILE A 34 -8.73 12.20 11.11
CA ILE A 34 -8.94 10.74 11.07
C ILE A 34 -10.06 10.33 12.01
N ALA A 35 -10.08 10.88 13.23
CA ALA A 35 -11.11 10.59 14.22
C ALA A 35 -12.49 11.13 13.79
N GLU A 36 -12.56 12.41 13.41
CA GLU A 36 -13.80 13.07 12.97
C GLU A 36 -14.44 12.36 11.78
N ARG A 37 -13.62 11.99 10.80
CA ARG A 37 -14.09 11.36 9.55
C ARG A 37 -14.14 9.84 9.63
N LYS A 38 -13.89 9.23 10.80
CA LYS A 38 -13.92 7.78 11.04
C LYS A 38 -13.07 6.99 10.03
N ILE A 39 -11.89 7.50 9.72
CA ILE A 39 -11.00 6.91 8.71
C ILE A 39 -10.27 5.72 9.32
N LYS A 40 -10.34 4.56 8.65
CA LYS A 40 -9.54 3.39 9.03
C LYS A 40 -8.17 3.45 8.37
N ARG A 41 -7.13 3.20 9.16
CA ARG A 41 -5.74 3.11 8.70
C ARG A 41 -5.18 1.75 9.07
N GLU A 42 -4.85 0.95 8.07
CA GLU A 42 -4.44 -0.44 8.26
C GLU A 42 -3.10 -0.68 7.57
N LYS A 43 -2.18 -1.36 8.27
CA LYS A 43 -0.91 -1.80 7.69
C LYS A 43 -1.16 -2.99 6.79
N PHE A 44 -0.52 -3.01 5.63
CA PHE A 44 -0.55 -4.15 4.73
C PHE A 44 0.87 -4.67 4.56
N ILE A 45 1.09 -5.91 5.00
CA ILE A 45 2.33 -6.64 4.81
C ILE A 45 2.01 -7.85 3.95
N VAL A 46 2.61 -7.94 2.76
CA VAL A 46 2.34 -9.01 1.78
C VAL A 46 2.43 -10.40 2.41
N LEU A 47 3.42 -10.62 3.28
CA LEU A 47 3.65 -11.90 3.94
C LEU A 47 2.53 -12.33 4.91
N GLN A 48 1.66 -11.41 5.35
CA GLN A 48 0.47 -11.75 6.16
C GLN A 48 -0.62 -12.44 5.33
N TYR A 49 -0.54 -12.36 3.99
CA TYR A 49 -1.52 -12.91 3.05
C TYR A 49 -0.91 -14.04 2.21
N LYS A 50 0.03 -14.78 2.79
CA LYS A 50 0.78 -15.84 2.09
C LYS A 50 -0.12 -16.88 1.41
N ASP A 51 -1.27 -17.19 2.03
CA ASP A 51 -2.19 -18.23 1.54
C ASP A 51 -2.97 -17.76 0.29
N ASP A 52 -3.03 -16.44 0.07
CA ASP A 52 -3.68 -15.82 -1.09
C ASP A 52 -2.71 -15.54 -2.25
N ILE A 53 -1.40 -15.75 -2.05
CA ILE A 53 -0.37 -15.39 -3.05
C ILE A 53 -0.60 -16.12 -4.37
N ASP A 54 -0.75 -17.44 -4.34
CA ASP A 54 -0.87 -18.25 -5.56
C ASP A 54 -2.10 -17.84 -6.40
N THR A 55 -3.23 -17.64 -5.72
CA THR A 55 -4.47 -17.18 -6.36
C THR A 55 -4.31 -15.77 -6.95
N SER A 56 -3.66 -14.87 -6.21
CA SER A 56 -3.41 -13.49 -6.66
C SER A 56 -2.49 -13.46 -7.87
N VAL A 57 -1.42 -14.26 -7.88
CA VAL A 57 -0.49 -14.35 -9.01
C VAL A 57 -1.21 -14.89 -10.24
N ALA A 58 -1.99 -15.97 -10.12
CA ALA A 58 -2.75 -16.53 -11.24
C ALA A 58 -3.71 -15.49 -11.86
N GLN A 59 -4.41 -14.72 -11.03
CA GLN A 59 -5.31 -13.66 -11.49
C GLN A 59 -4.55 -12.53 -12.22
N LEU A 60 -3.43 -12.07 -11.66
CA LEU A 60 -2.60 -11.04 -12.29
C LEU A 60 -2.01 -11.52 -13.62
N SER A 61 -1.62 -12.79 -13.72
CA SER A 61 -1.16 -13.41 -14.97
C SER A 61 -2.25 -13.44 -16.03
N ALA A 62 -3.49 -13.78 -15.67
CA ALA A 62 -4.62 -13.74 -16.60
C ALA A 62 -4.87 -12.31 -17.11
N TRP A 63 -4.89 -11.31 -16.22
CA TRP A 63 -5.07 -9.91 -16.63
C TRP A 63 -3.93 -9.39 -17.52
N LEU A 64 -2.72 -9.90 -17.35
CA LEU A 64 -1.59 -9.58 -18.22
C LEU A 64 -1.80 -10.15 -19.62
N GLN A 65 -2.22 -11.41 -19.73
CA GLN A 65 -2.54 -12.07 -21.01
C GLN A 65 -3.71 -11.36 -21.73
N GLU A 66 -4.71 -10.93 -20.98
CA GLU A 66 -5.86 -10.15 -21.46
C GLU A 66 -5.52 -8.68 -21.79
N LYS A 67 -4.27 -8.25 -21.62
CA LYS A 67 -3.80 -6.86 -21.82
C LYS A 67 -4.53 -5.83 -20.95
N LYS A 68 -5.14 -6.24 -19.84
CA LYS A 68 -5.76 -5.36 -18.83
C LYS A 68 -4.71 -4.71 -17.93
N LEU A 69 -3.52 -5.31 -17.82
CA LEU A 69 -2.38 -4.78 -17.09
C LEU A 69 -1.23 -4.41 -18.03
N LYS A 70 -0.55 -3.31 -17.72
CA LYS A 70 0.70 -2.91 -18.35
C LYS A 70 1.84 -3.13 -17.37
N VAL A 71 2.90 -3.79 -17.83
CA VAL A 71 4.14 -3.95 -17.08
C VAL A 71 5.22 -3.18 -17.83
N CYS A 72 5.71 -2.09 -17.22
CA CYS A 72 6.91 -1.44 -17.71
C CYS A 72 8.11 -2.17 -17.12
N HIS A 73 8.75 -3.00 -17.94
CA HIS A 73 10.07 -3.50 -17.62
C HIS A 73 11.07 -2.37 -17.94
N CYS A 74 11.69 -1.81 -16.91
CA CYS A 74 12.86 -0.96 -17.10
C CYS A 74 14.05 -1.89 -17.33
N SER A 75 14.30 -2.23 -18.58
CA SER A 75 15.57 -2.83 -18.98
C SER A 75 16.64 -1.77 -18.72
N LEU A 76 17.35 -1.90 -17.59
CA LEU A 76 18.63 -1.24 -17.39
C LEU A 76 19.58 -1.84 -18.44
N TYR A 77 19.60 -1.23 -19.63
CA TYR A 77 20.51 -1.61 -20.69
C TYR A 77 21.95 -1.22 -20.31
N GLY A 78 22.81 -2.24 -20.29
CA GLY A 78 24.13 -2.29 -20.93
C GLY A 78 25.21 -1.35 -20.41
#